data_AF-A0A827LPI8-F1
#
_entry.id   AF-A0A827LPI8-F1
#
_cell.length_a   1.000
_cell.length_b   1.000
_cell.length_c   1.000
_cell.angle_alpha   90.00
_cell.angle_beta   90.00
_cell.angle_gamma   90.00
#
_symmetry.space_group_name_H-M   'P 1'
#
loop_
_entity.id
_entity.type
_entity.pdbx_description
1 polymer ?
#
loop_
_entity_poly.entity_id
_entity_poly.type
_entity_poly.pdbx_seq_one_letter_code
_entity_poly.pdbx_strand_id
1 'polypeptide(L)' 'LDADKKQIQCVVRPLQILRADGTWENIGGMK' A
#
# COMPACT_ATOMS: atom_id res chain seq x y z
N LEU A 1 29.93 -4.27 -13.84
CA LEU A 1 29.04 -5.45 -13.89
C LEU A 1 27.68 -4.92 -13.48
N ASP A 2 27.06 -4.18 -14.39
CA ASP A 2 25.90 -3.31 -14.10
C ASP A 2 24.72 -3.71 -14.99
N ALA A 3 24.68 -4.98 -15.40
CA ALA A 3 23.63 -5.54 -16.20
C ALA A 3 22.51 -6.04 -15.27
N ASP A 4 21.33 -5.44 -15.42
CA ASP A 4 20.04 -5.80 -14.81
C ASP A 4 19.80 -5.35 -13.35
N LYS A 5 19.95 -4.06 -13.05
CA LYS A 5 19.12 -3.45 -11.98
C LYS A 5 17.74 -3.16 -12.54
N LYS A 6 16.83 -4.12 -12.50
CA LYS A 6 15.40 -3.84 -12.72
C LYS A 6 14.95 -2.82 -11.68
N GLN A 7 14.48 -1.67 -12.15
CA GLN A 7 13.82 -0.70 -11.29
C GLN A 7 12.53 -1.35 -10.76
N ILE A 8 12.50 -1.70 -9.48
CA ILE A 8 11.28 -2.15 -8.83
C ILE A 8 10.44 -0.90 -8.57
N GLN A 9 9.31 -0.79 -9.26
CA GLN A 9 8.37 0.31 -9.07
C GLN A 9 7.50 0.01 -7.84
N CYS A 10 7.76 0.71 -6.74
CA CYS A 10 6.97 0.60 -5.51
C CYS A 10 5.71 1.46 -5.62
N VAL A 11 4.57 0.83 -5.87
CA VAL A 11 3.26 1.51 -5.82
C VAL A 11 2.67 1.38 -4.42
N VAL A 12 2.41 2.52 -3.77
CA VAL A 12 1.75 2.54 -2.46
C VAL A 12 0.25 2.60 -2.68
N ARG A 13 -0.47 1.61 -2.15
CA ARG A 13 -1.92 1.57 -2.12
C ARG A 13 -2.40 1.63 -0.68
N PRO A 14 -3.49 2.36 -0.40
CA PRO A 14 -3.90 2.58 0.97
C PRO A 14 -4.58 1.30 1.49
N LEU A 15 -4.22 0.86 2.71
CA LEU A 15 -4.81 -0.34 3.31
C LEU A 15 -6.18 0.00 3.87
N GLN A 16 -7.19 -0.81 3.54
CA GLN A 16 -8.56 -0.64 4.05
C GLN A 16 -8.98 -1.85 4.90
N ILE A 17 -9.70 -1.60 5.99
CA ILE A 17 -10.30 -2.63 6.84
C ILE A 17 -11.80 -2.40 6.90
N LEU A 18 -12.57 -3.49 6.77
CA LEU A 18 -14.01 -3.48 7.02
C LEU A 18 -14.26 -3.68 8.51
N ARG A 19 -14.96 -2.73 9.13
CA ARG A 19 -15.36 -2.79 10.53
C ARG A 19 -16.62 -3.62 10.73
N ALA A 20 -16.90 -3.95 11.98
CA ALA A 20 -18.06 -4.74 12.37
C ALA A 20 -19.41 -4.04 12.08
N ASP A 21 -19.42 -2.70 12.06
CA ASP A 21 -20.57 -1.88 11.67
C ASP A 21 -20.71 -1.73 10.14
N GLY A 22 -19.81 -2.33 9.35
CA GLY A 22 -19.83 -2.29 7.89
C GLY A 22 -19.10 -1.09 7.28
N THR A 23 -18.46 -0.25 8.08
CA THR A 23 -17.70 0.90 7.60
C THR A 23 -16.31 0.47 7.11
N TRP A 24 -15.88 1.02 5.97
CA TRP A 24 -14.51 0.87 5.49
C TRP A 24 -13.62 1.96 6.09
N GLU A 25 -12.59 1.55 6.83
CA GLU A 25 -11.59 2.45 7.40
C GLU A 25 -10.24 2.31 6.72
N ASN A 26 -9.56 3.43 6.48
CA ASN A 26 -8.23 3.44 5.89
C ASN A 26 -7.14 3.42 6.97
N ILE A 27 -6.29 2.40 6.97
CA ILE A 27 -5.24 2.16 7.97
C ILE A 27 -3.83 2.49 7.42
N GLY A 28 -3.76 3.04 6.20
CA GLY A 28 -2.49 3.42 5.57
C GLY A 28 -2.05 4.87 5.80
N GLY A 29 -2.83 5.66 6.53
CA GLY A 29 -2.55 7.06 6.79
C GLY A 29 -1.52 7.25 7.90
N MET A 30 -0.24 7.22 7.56
CA MET A 30 0.76 7.94 8.38
C MET A 30 0.56 9.44 8.11
N LYS A 31 0.36 10.23 9.16
CA LYS A 31 0.26 11.71 9.08
C LYS A 31 1.57 12.31 8.58
#